data_AF-C4IXH3-F1
#
_entry.id   AF-C4IXH3-F1
#
_cell.length_a   1.000
_cell.length_b   1.000
_cell.length_c   1.000
_cell.angle_alpha   90.00
_cell.angle_beta   90.00
_cell.angle_gamma   90.00
#
_symmetry.space_group_name_H-M   'P 1'
#
loop_
_entity.id
_entity.type
_entity.pdbx_description
1 polymer ?
#
loop_
_entity_poly.entity_id
_entity_poly.type
_entity_poly.pdbx_seq_one_letter_code
_entity_poly.pdbx_strand_id
1 'polypeptide(L)'
;MESLIKKAKEGDRASIISIIEKYKPFIFKCAHKYNIPGYDFQDLVQHGYLSVIKAIHKYTLGSNSYNGYFINSISLNFKALLKGEIKHFREVPDDKIMDKDDYYDFTLDDEIIAYDEVEKLYKSLNKLEPLEREIINRHYIKGESYSEIACSLDVKYDRVIYLKKRGFLKIRKEQFLYSFLS
;
A
#
# COMPACT_ATOMS: atom_id res chain seq x y z
N MET A 1 2.58 12.64 14.30
CA MET A 1 3.05 12.04 13.04
C MET A 1 4.55 12.21 12.90
N GLU A 2 5.08 13.43 12.90
CA GLU A 2 6.54 13.68 12.90
C GLU A 2 7.29 12.89 13.99
N SER A 3 6.72 12.80 15.20
CA SER A 3 7.25 11.96 16.29
C SER A 3 7.27 10.46 15.97
N LEU A 4 6.26 9.95 15.26
CA LEU A 4 6.23 8.55 14.80
C LEU A 4 7.28 8.33 13.72
N ILE A 5 7.43 9.26 12.78
CA ILE A 5 8.45 9.18 11.73
C ILE A 5 9.85 9.17 12.34
N LYS A 6 10.10 10.00 13.36
CA LYS A 6 11.38 10.01 14.09
C LYS A 6 11.68 8.63 14.71
N LYS A 7 10.73 8.05 15.45
CA LYS A 7 10.89 6.70 16.03
C LYS A 7 11.09 5.63 14.96
N ALA A 8 10.31 5.68 13.89
CA ALA A 8 10.41 4.74 12.78
C ALA A 8 11.79 4.79 12.10
N LYS A 9 12.37 6.00 11.92
CA LYS A 9 13.75 6.17 11.43
C LYS A 9 14.80 5.56 12.35
N GLU A 10 14.53 5.48 13.65
CA GLU A 10 15.37 4.85 14.66
C GLU A 10 15.16 3.32 14.71
N GLY A 11 14.33 2.75 13.83
CA GLY A 11 14.07 1.31 13.73
C GLY A 11 12.88 0.82 14.56
N ASP A 12 12.08 1.71 15.13
CA ASP A 12 10.88 1.31 15.88
C ASP A 12 9.82 0.70 14.94
N ARG A 13 9.77 -0.64 14.90
CA ARG A 13 8.88 -1.42 14.05
C ARG A 13 7.41 -1.05 14.23
N ALA A 14 6.98 -0.76 15.46
CA ALA A 14 5.59 -0.37 15.74
C ALA A 14 5.24 0.96 15.05
N SER A 15 6.17 1.93 15.05
CA SER A 15 6.00 3.19 14.34
C SER A 15 6.03 2.99 12.82
N ILE A 16 6.91 2.12 12.29
CA ILE A 16 6.94 1.78 10.85
C ILE A 16 5.58 1.21 10.41
N ILE A 17 5.08 0.20 11.11
CA ILE A 17 3.80 -0.45 10.82
C ILE A 17 2.65 0.56 10.91
N SER A 18 2.63 1.42 11.92
CA SER A 18 1.59 2.45 12.06
C SER A 18 1.58 3.43 10.89
N ILE A 19 2.75 3.73 10.31
CA ILE A 19 2.86 4.62 9.14
C ILE A 19 2.44 3.86 7.87
N ILE A 20 2.86 2.60 7.70
CA ILE A 20 2.42 1.73 6.59
C ILE A 20 0.89 1.65 6.54
N GLU A 21 0.24 1.38 7.66
CA GLU A 21 -1.22 1.27 7.75
C GLU A 21 -1.95 2.54 7.30
N LYS A 22 -1.37 3.72 7.57
CA LYS A 22 -1.92 4.99 7.08
C LYS A 22 -1.92 5.09 5.56
N TYR A 23 -0.86 4.61 4.89
CA TYR A 23 -0.69 4.72 3.44
C TYR A 23 -1.22 3.51 2.66
N LYS A 24 -1.55 2.42 3.33
CA LYS A 24 -2.08 1.17 2.77
C LYS A 24 -3.22 1.38 1.76
N PRO A 25 -4.25 2.20 2.01
CA PRO A 25 -5.31 2.44 1.01
C PRO A 25 -4.79 3.07 -0.29
N PHE A 26 -3.81 3.97 -0.19
CA PHE A 26 -3.21 4.61 -1.35
C PHE A 26 -2.30 3.67 -2.13
N ILE A 27 -1.53 2.83 -1.43
CA ILE A 27 -0.73 1.76 -2.04
C ILE A 27 -1.62 0.85 -2.88
N PHE A 28 -2.76 0.41 -2.36
CA PHE A 28 -3.66 -0.48 -3.11
C PHE A 28 -4.26 0.19 -4.33
N LYS A 29 -4.65 1.46 -4.19
CA LYS A 29 -5.09 2.25 -5.32
C LYS A 29 -4.02 2.32 -6.42
N CYS A 30 -2.74 2.49 -6.05
CA CYS A 30 -1.63 2.46 -6.99
C CYS A 30 -1.45 1.06 -7.60
N ALA A 31 -1.32 0.01 -6.79
CA ALA A 31 -1.08 -1.36 -7.25
C ALA A 31 -2.17 -1.87 -8.21
N HIS A 32 -3.42 -1.46 -8.05
CA HIS A 32 -4.47 -1.79 -9.01
C HIS A 32 -4.51 -0.89 -10.26
N LYS A 33 -4.02 0.34 -10.15
CA LYS A 33 -4.00 1.29 -11.27
C LYS A 33 -2.95 0.90 -12.31
N TYR A 34 -1.82 0.36 -11.86
CA TYR A 34 -0.70 0.00 -12.73
C TYR A 34 -0.80 -1.48 -13.13
N ASN A 35 -0.64 -1.76 -14.43
CA ASN A 35 -0.41 -3.09 -14.93
C ASN A 35 1.03 -3.17 -15.41
N ILE A 36 1.92 -3.73 -14.59
CA ILE A 36 3.36 -3.78 -14.85
C ILE A 36 3.72 -5.22 -15.26
N PRO A 37 4.24 -5.45 -16.48
CA PRO A 37 4.62 -6.80 -16.91
C PRO A 37 5.57 -7.47 -15.92
N GLY A 38 5.34 -8.74 -15.59
CA GLY A 38 6.17 -9.50 -14.66
C GLY A 38 5.87 -9.29 -13.18
N TYR A 39 4.96 -8.36 -12.83
CA TYR A 39 4.53 -8.13 -11.45
C TYR A 39 3.07 -8.51 -11.28
N ASP A 40 2.78 -9.30 -10.26
CA ASP A 40 1.42 -9.51 -9.81
C ASP A 40 0.99 -8.44 -8.79
N PHE A 41 -0.26 -8.53 -8.32
CA PHE A 41 -0.77 -7.57 -7.34
C PHE A 41 -0.04 -7.67 -5.98
N GLN A 42 0.47 -8.83 -5.57
CA GLN A 42 1.28 -9.02 -4.36
C GLN A 42 2.60 -8.27 -4.47
N ASP A 43 3.30 -8.45 -5.59
CA ASP A 43 4.59 -7.81 -5.84
C ASP A 43 4.44 -6.28 -5.82
N LEU A 44 3.41 -5.76 -6.49
CA LEU A 44 3.11 -4.34 -6.52
C LEU A 44 2.79 -3.77 -5.14
N VAL A 45 2.04 -4.50 -4.31
CA VAL A 45 1.74 -4.08 -2.94
C VAL A 45 3.00 -4.08 -2.07
N GLN A 46 3.87 -5.09 -2.21
CA GLN A 46 5.14 -5.17 -1.49
C GLN A 46 6.03 -3.96 -1.82
N HIS A 47 6.19 -3.64 -3.11
CA HIS A 47 6.91 -2.43 -3.54
C HIS A 47 6.29 -1.16 -2.98
N GLY A 48 4.96 -1.11 -2.87
CA GLY A 48 4.26 -0.04 -2.19
C GLY A 48 4.69 0.11 -0.71
N TYR A 49 4.77 -0.98 0.05
CA TYR A 49 5.24 -0.93 1.44
C TYR A 49 6.71 -0.50 1.54
N LEU A 50 7.58 -1.09 0.71
CA LEU A 50 8.97 -0.70 0.61
C LEU A 50 9.13 0.80 0.28
N SER A 51 8.26 1.36 -0.58
CA SER A 51 8.31 2.79 -0.89
C SER A 51 7.96 3.69 0.32
N VAL A 52 7.08 3.23 1.22
CA VAL A 52 6.80 3.92 2.49
C VAL A 52 8.00 3.86 3.42
N ILE A 53 8.62 2.68 3.57
CA ILE A 53 9.81 2.51 4.42
C ILE A 53 10.95 3.39 3.93
N LYS A 54 11.22 3.37 2.62
CA LYS A 54 12.18 4.28 1.98
C LYS A 54 11.84 5.74 2.27
N ALA A 55 10.57 6.13 2.20
CA ALA A 55 10.15 7.49 2.50
C ALA A 55 10.38 7.86 3.97
N ILE A 56 10.17 6.94 4.92
CA ILE A 56 10.51 7.13 6.34
C ILE A 56 12.00 7.46 6.47
N HIS A 57 12.87 6.66 5.87
CA HIS A 57 14.32 6.86 6.00
C HIS A 57 14.82 8.14 5.32
N LYS A 58 14.25 8.52 4.17
CA LYS A 58 14.70 9.70 3.42
C LYS A 58 14.04 11.03 3.80
N TYR A 59 12.88 11.01 4.44
CA TYR A 59 12.18 12.25 4.79
C TYR A 59 12.96 13.09 5.81
N THR A 60 13.12 14.39 5.56
CA THR A 60 13.74 15.32 6.51
C THR A 60 12.67 15.96 7.40
N LEU A 61 12.77 15.77 8.71
CA LEU A 61 11.82 16.32 9.68
C LEU A 61 11.76 17.85 9.56
N GLY A 62 10.55 18.41 9.54
CA GLY A 62 10.33 19.86 9.47
C GLY A 62 10.59 20.49 8.09
N SER A 63 10.83 19.70 7.04
CA SER A 63 11.00 20.21 5.67
C SER A 63 9.67 20.59 5.02
N ASN A 64 9.04 19.65 4.31
CA ASN A 64 7.76 19.79 3.62
C ASN A 64 6.68 18.97 4.34
N SER A 65 5.44 19.02 3.88
CA SER A 65 4.39 18.13 4.41
C SER A 65 4.80 16.66 4.23
N TYR A 66 4.99 15.93 5.34
CA TYR A 66 5.23 14.48 5.33
C TYR A 66 4.23 13.76 4.42
N ASN A 67 2.97 14.19 4.41
CA ASN A 67 1.94 13.51 3.65
C ASN A 67 2.15 13.63 2.14
N GLY A 68 2.51 14.83 1.69
CA GLY A 68 2.84 15.06 0.28
C GLY A 68 4.10 14.28 -0.14
N TYR A 69 5.12 14.27 0.72
CA TYR A 69 6.36 13.55 0.46
C TYR A 69 6.12 12.03 0.29
N PHE A 70 5.37 11.42 1.21
CA PHE A 70 5.08 9.99 1.19
C PHE A 70 4.22 9.59 -0.02
N ILE A 71 3.14 10.34 -0.30
CA ILE A 71 2.29 10.10 -1.48
C ILE A 71 3.12 10.20 -2.77
N ASN A 72 4.02 11.18 -2.85
CA ASN A 72 4.88 11.35 -4.00
C ASN A 72 5.89 10.21 -4.12
N SER A 73 6.53 9.79 -3.03
CA SER A 73 7.49 8.67 -3.00
C SER A 73 6.85 7.36 -3.51
N ILE A 74 5.66 7.03 -3.00
CA ILE A 74 4.88 5.88 -3.47
C ILE A 74 4.60 6.01 -4.98
N SER A 75 4.03 7.14 -5.40
CA SER A 75 3.66 7.36 -6.81
C SER A 75 4.86 7.30 -7.76
N LEU A 76 6.02 7.82 -7.35
CA LEU A 76 7.25 7.80 -8.13
C LEU A 76 7.79 6.39 -8.26
N ASN A 77 7.76 5.58 -7.19
CA ASN A 77 8.19 4.18 -7.24
C ASN A 77 7.38 3.37 -8.27
N PHE A 78 6.04 3.46 -8.25
CA PHE A 78 5.20 2.77 -9.24
C PHE A 78 5.48 3.23 -10.69
N LYS A 79 5.71 4.53 -10.90
CA LYS A 79 6.11 5.05 -12.22
C LYS A 79 7.48 4.54 -12.65
N ALA A 80 8.41 4.40 -11.72
CA ALA A 80 9.76 3.91 -11.97
C ALA A 80 9.74 2.43 -12.35
N LEU A 81 9.00 1.59 -11.62
CA LEU A 81 8.79 0.17 -11.96
C LEU A 81 8.24 0.01 -13.38
N LEU A 82 7.16 0.74 -13.72
CA LEU A 82 6.58 0.67 -15.06
C LEU A 82 7.58 1.09 -16.15
N LYS A 83 8.34 2.16 -15.91
CA LYS A 83 9.34 2.64 -16.87
C LYS A 83 10.51 1.66 -17.02
N GLY A 84 10.96 1.04 -15.93
CA GLY A 84 12.01 0.03 -15.92
C GLY A 84 11.63 -1.12 -16.84
N GLU A 85 10.45 -1.70 -16.64
CA GLU A 85 9.96 -2.81 -17.47
C GLU A 85 9.77 -2.41 -18.94
N ILE A 86 9.19 -1.24 -19.23
CA ILE A 86 9.06 -0.75 -20.62
C ILE A 86 10.44 -0.60 -21.29
N LYS A 87 11.47 -0.17 -20.55
CA LYS A 87 12.84 -0.05 -21.07
C LYS A 87 13.49 -1.41 -21.28
N HIS A 88 13.37 -2.32 -20.31
CA HIS A 88 13.86 -3.70 -20.45
C HIS A 88 13.26 -4.40 -21.67
N PHE A 89 11.97 -4.19 -21.94
CA PHE A 89 11.29 -4.78 -23.09
C PHE A 89 11.68 -4.14 -24.44
N ARG A 90 12.31 -2.95 -24.45
CA ARG A 90 12.68 -2.20 -25.66
C ARG A 90 14.16 -2.27 -26.01
N GLU A 91 14.97 -3.05 -25.28
CA GLU A 91 16.43 -3.18 -25.47
C GLU A 91 17.15 -1.82 -25.60
N VAL A 92 16.76 -0.81 -24.82
CA VAL A 92 17.43 0.50 -24.84
C VAL A 92 18.42 0.56 -23.66
N PRO A 93 19.75 0.63 -23.91
CA PRO A 93 20.71 0.94 -22.86
C PRO A 93 20.54 2.40 -22.46
N ASP A 94 20.31 2.68 -21.18
CA ASP A 94 20.31 4.04 -20.67
C ASP A 94 20.81 4.05 -19.22
N ASP A 95 22.03 4.55 -19.03
CA ASP A 95 22.80 4.63 -17.77
C ASP A 95 22.25 5.64 -16.73
N LYS A 96 20.98 6.04 -16.85
CA LYS A 96 20.33 7.03 -15.96
C LYS A 96 19.18 6.43 -15.17
N ILE A 97 19.36 5.23 -14.64
CA ILE A 97 18.40 4.61 -13.73
C ILE A 97 18.65 5.18 -12.34
N MET A 98 17.90 6.24 -12.02
CA MET A 98 17.88 6.95 -10.74
C MET A 98 19.21 7.65 -10.40
N ASP A 99 19.15 8.92 -9.98
CA ASP A 99 20.29 9.52 -9.29
C ASP A 99 20.71 8.57 -8.16
N LYS A 100 22.02 8.33 -8.00
CA LYS A 100 22.55 7.50 -6.91
C LYS A 100 22.01 7.93 -5.54
N ASP A 101 21.74 9.23 -5.38
CA ASP A 101 21.14 9.82 -4.18
C ASP A 101 19.71 9.33 -3.89
N ASP A 102 19.01 8.82 -4.91
CA ASP A 102 17.64 8.33 -4.79
C ASP A 102 17.57 6.81 -4.51
N TYR A 103 18.68 6.08 -4.55
CA TYR A 103 18.75 4.68 -4.12
C TYR A 103 18.70 4.58 -2.59
N TYR A 104 17.87 3.70 -2.04
CA TYR A 104 17.85 3.33 -0.62
C TYR A 104 17.99 1.83 -0.59
N ASP A 105 19.01 1.33 0.09
CA ASP A 105 19.24 -0.09 0.24
C ASP A 105 18.36 -0.58 1.40
N PHE A 106 17.36 -1.41 1.08
CA PHE A 106 16.48 -1.96 2.10
C PHE A 106 17.28 -2.91 3.00
N THR A 107 17.05 -2.81 4.30
CA THR A 107 17.58 -3.79 5.24
C THR A 107 16.75 -5.07 5.18
N LEU A 108 17.32 -6.19 5.63
CA LEU A 108 16.57 -7.45 5.77
C LEU A 108 15.30 -7.26 6.62
N ASP A 109 15.37 -6.44 7.66
CA ASP A 109 14.23 -6.13 8.52
C ASP A 109 13.13 -5.37 7.76
N ASP A 110 13.49 -4.46 6.85
CA ASP A 110 12.52 -3.72 6.03
C ASP A 110 11.75 -4.65 5.09
N GLU A 111 12.48 -5.58 4.47
CA GLU A 111 11.91 -6.59 3.58
C GLU A 111 10.98 -7.55 4.34
N ILE A 112 11.40 -8.00 5.54
CA ILE A 112 10.59 -8.83 6.43
C ILE A 112 9.29 -8.09 6.80
N ILE A 113 9.37 -6.82 7.19
CA ILE A 113 8.19 -6.01 7.53
C ILE A 113 7.25 -5.90 6.32
N ALA A 114 7.77 -5.60 5.14
CA ALA A 114 6.97 -5.48 3.92
C ALA A 114 6.29 -6.81 3.56
N TYR A 115 7.03 -7.93 3.66
CA TYR A 115 6.51 -9.27 3.42
C TYR A 115 5.39 -9.63 4.40
N ASP A 116 5.59 -9.42 5.70
CA ASP A 116 4.60 -9.70 6.74
C ASP A 116 3.30 -8.92 6.52
N GLU A 117 3.40 -7.65 6.10
CA GLU A 117 2.22 -6.81 5.82
C GLU A 117 1.45 -7.27 4.57
N VAL A 118 2.15 -7.75 3.54
CA VAL A 118 1.51 -8.42 2.40
C VAL A 118 0.80 -9.68 2.87
N GLU A 119 1.46 -10.55 3.62
CA GLU A 119 0.88 -11.82 4.06
C GLU A 119 -0.39 -11.60 4.92
N LYS A 120 -0.33 -10.66 5.89
CA LYS A 120 -1.48 -10.26 6.72
C LYS A 120 -2.64 -9.73 5.89
N LEU A 121 -2.35 -8.93 4.86
CA LEU A 121 -3.37 -8.43 3.95
C LEU A 121 -4.09 -9.58 3.25
N TYR A 122 -3.36 -10.50 2.64
CA TYR A 122 -3.99 -11.59 1.87
C TYR A 122 -4.73 -12.57 2.76
N LYS A 123 -4.20 -12.89 3.95
CA LYS A 123 -4.94 -13.64 4.98
C LYS A 123 -6.27 -12.97 5.31
N SER A 124 -6.27 -11.64 5.45
CA SER A 124 -7.49 -10.87 5.71
C SER A 124 -8.45 -10.89 4.52
N LEU A 125 -7.97 -10.64 3.30
CA LEU A 125 -8.76 -10.63 2.07
C LEU A 125 -9.43 -11.99 1.78
N ASN A 126 -8.73 -13.09 2.06
CA ASN A 126 -9.24 -14.44 1.88
C ASN A 126 -10.41 -14.78 2.81
N LYS A 127 -10.57 -14.07 3.94
CA LYS A 127 -11.69 -14.23 4.88
C LYS A 127 -12.93 -13.40 4.50
N LEU A 128 -12.82 -12.53 3.49
CA LEU A 128 -13.96 -11.74 3.03
C LEU A 128 -14.87 -12.59 2.16
N GLU A 129 -16.17 -12.44 2.39
CA GLU A 129 -17.17 -12.98 1.47
C GLU A 129 -17.04 -12.29 0.11
N PRO A 130 -17.38 -12.96 -1.01
CA PRO A 130 -17.25 -12.39 -2.35
C PRO A 130 -17.87 -10.99 -2.49
N LEU A 131 -19.06 -10.78 -1.91
CA LEU A 131 -19.76 -9.49 -1.98
C LEU A 131 -19.11 -8.40 -1.11
N GLU A 132 -18.48 -8.77 0.01
CA GLU A 132 -17.72 -7.81 0.85
C GLU A 132 -16.47 -7.35 0.10
N ARG A 133 -15.77 -8.29 -0.52
CA ARG A 133 -14.57 -8.02 -1.32
C ARG A 133 -14.89 -7.13 -2.51
N GLU A 134 -15.97 -7.42 -3.23
CA GLU A 134 -16.39 -6.62 -4.39
C GLU A 134 -16.73 -5.18 -4.00
N ILE A 135 -17.49 -4.98 -2.92
CA ILE A 135 -17.86 -3.62 -2.45
C ILE A 135 -16.60 -2.82 -2.07
N ILE A 136 -15.65 -3.44 -1.36
CA ILE A 136 -14.39 -2.78 -0.99
C ILE A 136 -13.58 -2.44 -2.24
N ASN A 137 -13.50 -3.38 -3.19
CA ASN A 137 -12.79 -3.17 -4.45
C ASN A 137 -13.38 -2.00 -5.25
N ARG A 138 -14.67 -2.02 -5.54
CA ARG A 138 -15.32 -0.95 -6.31
C ARG A 138 -15.16 0.42 -5.67
N HIS A 139 -15.33 0.53 -4.36
CA HIS A 139 -15.23 1.83 -3.71
C HIS A 139 -13.79 2.34 -3.58
N TYR A 140 -12.88 1.53 -3.03
CA TYR A 140 -11.54 1.99 -2.68
C TYR A 140 -10.56 1.96 -3.86
N ILE A 141 -10.83 1.11 -4.85
CA ILE A 141 -9.93 0.89 -5.98
C ILE A 141 -10.49 1.55 -7.24
N LYS A 142 -11.75 1.26 -7.58
CA LYS A 142 -12.40 1.84 -8.77
C LYS A 142 -12.95 3.25 -8.53
N GLY A 143 -13.05 3.68 -7.27
CA GLY A 143 -13.49 5.03 -6.91
C GLY A 143 -15.00 5.26 -7.02
N GLU A 144 -15.78 4.18 -7.13
CA GLU A 144 -17.23 4.25 -7.26
C GLU A 144 -17.89 4.66 -5.94
N SER A 145 -18.97 5.42 -6.02
CA SER A 145 -19.80 5.76 -4.86
C SER A 145 -20.62 4.56 -4.39
N TYR A 146 -21.01 4.55 -3.11
CA TYR A 146 -21.85 3.49 -2.57
C TYR A 146 -23.22 3.40 -3.26
N SER A 147 -23.74 4.51 -3.79
CA SER A 147 -24.98 4.54 -4.56
C SER A 147 -24.83 3.84 -5.91
N GLU A 148 -23.73 4.08 -6.63
CA GLU A 148 -23.43 3.39 -7.90
C GLU A 148 -23.27 1.89 -7.69
N ILE A 149 -22.58 1.50 -6.61
CA ILE A 149 -22.39 0.10 -6.23
C ILE A 149 -23.74 -0.56 -5.89
N ALA A 150 -24.59 0.11 -5.11
CA ALA A 150 -25.91 -0.38 -4.73
C ALA A 150 -26.80 -0.62 -5.95
N CYS A 151 -26.88 0.37 -6.86
CA CYS A 151 -27.63 0.24 -8.11
C CYS A 151 -27.11 -0.89 -8.99
N SER A 152 -25.79 -1.00 -9.14
CA SER A 152 -25.18 -2.01 -10.03
C SER A 152 -25.29 -3.44 -9.50
N LEU A 153 -25.36 -3.63 -8.19
CA LEU A 153 -25.49 -4.94 -7.56
C LEU A 153 -26.96 -5.32 -7.27
N ASP A 154 -27.92 -4.46 -7.60
CA ASP A 154 -29.33 -4.58 -7.24
C ASP A 154 -29.56 -4.87 -5.74
N VAL A 155 -28.87 -4.11 -4.88
CA VAL A 155 -29.00 -4.22 -3.42
C VAL A 155 -29.27 -2.85 -2.80
N LYS A 156 -29.92 -2.85 -1.63
CA LYS A 156 -30.16 -1.61 -0.87
C LYS A 156 -28.85 -0.95 -0.46
N TYR A 157 -28.82 0.38 -0.49
CA TYR A 157 -27.69 1.19 -0.01
C TYR A 157 -27.21 0.77 1.39
N ASP A 158 -28.13 0.57 2.32
CA ASP A 158 -27.81 0.14 3.70
C ASP A 158 -27.11 -1.22 3.75
N ARG A 159 -27.44 -2.12 2.81
CA ARG A 159 -26.77 -3.43 2.69
C ARG A 159 -25.32 -3.25 2.25
N VAL A 160 -25.05 -2.31 1.33
CA VAL A 160 -23.68 -1.96 0.90
C VAL A 160 -22.86 -1.44 2.09
N ILE A 161 -23.42 -0.49 2.85
CA ILE A 161 -22.76 0.07 4.03
C ILE A 161 -22.50 -0.99 5.10
N TYR A 162 -23.48 -1.87 5.35
CA TYR A 162 -23.33 -2.99 6.29
C TYR A 162 -22.21 -3.95 5.86
N LEU A 163 -22.20 -4.40 4.61
CA LEU A 163 -21.19 -5.33 4.09
C LEU A 163 -19.80 -4.71 4.06
N LYS A 164 -19.69 -3.42 3.68
CA LYS A 164 -18.45 -2.66 3.81
C LYS A 164 -17.96 -2.66 5.25
N LYS A 165 -18.81 -2.31 6.22
CA LYS A 165 -18.43 -2.27 7.64
C LYS A 165 -17.98 -3.65 8.12
N ARG A 166 -18.69 -4.71 7.72
CA ARG A 166 -18.37 -6.10 8.09
C ARG A 166 -17.04 -6.56 7.49
N GLY A 167 -16.80 -6.31 6.21
CA GLY A 167 -15.52 -6.58 5.54
C GLY A 167 -14.36 -5.81 6.19
N PHE A 168 -14.54 -4.53 6.47
CA PHE A 168 -13.55 -3.73 7.20
C PHE A 168 -13.26 -4.26 8.60
N LEU A 169 -14.27 -4.73 9.34
CA LEU A 169 -14.06 -5.34 10.65
C LEU A 169 -13.29 -6.65 10.56
N LYS A 170 -13.48 -7.46 9.51
CA LYS A 170 -12.68 -8.67 9.26
C LYS A 170 -11.22 -8.32 9.00
N ILE A 171 -10.97 -7.31 8.15
CA ILE A 171 -9.62 -6.80 7.87
C ILE A 171 -8.95 -6.26 9.16
N ARG A 172 -9.69 -5.48 9.96
CA ARG A 172 -9.16 -4.84 11.17
C ARG A 172 -8.96 -5.81 12.35
N LYS A 173 -9.81 -6.83 12.50
CA LYS A 173 -9.70 -7.80 13.62
C LYS A 173 -8.40 -8.61 13.54
N GLU A 174 -7.97 -8.98 12.34
CA GLU A 174 -6.70 -9.68 12.14
C GLU A 174 -5.50 -8.76 12.43
N GLN A 175 -5.63 -7.46 12.16
CA GLN A 175 -4.61 -6.47 12.52
C GLN A 175 -4.50 -6.22 14.04
N PHE A 176 -5.59 -6.41 14.80
CA PHE A 176 -5.62 -6.22 16.27
C PHE A 176 -5.30 -7.48 17.08
N LEU A 177 -5.48 -8.69 16.53
CA LEU A 177 -5.24 -9.94 17.27
C LEU A 177 -3.74 -10.19 17.55
N TYR A 178 -2.84 -9.60 16.75
CA TYR A 178 -1.40 -9.72 16.94
C TYR A 178 -0.82 -8.72 17.96
N SER A 179 -1.47 -7.57 18.22
CA SER A 179 -0.98 -6.60 19.21
C SER A 179 -1.20 -7.02 20.67
N PHE A 180 -1.82 -8.19 20.90
CA PHE A 180 -2.04 -8.77 22.23
C PHE A 180 -1.30 -10.10 22.42
N LEU A 181 -0.60 -10.60 21.39
CA LEU A 181 0.13 -11.88 21.43
C LEU A 181 1.65 -11.71 21.17
N SER A 182 2.14 -10.47 21.13
CA SER A 182 3.57 -10.09 21.09
C SER A 182 3.89 -9.19 22.29
#